data_AF-A0A2D6EV41-F1
#
_entry.id   AF-A0A2D6EV41-F1
#
_cell.length_a   1.000
_cell.length_b   1.000
_cell.length_c   1.000
_cell.angle_alpha   90.00
_cell.angle_beta   90.00
_cell.angle_gamma   90.00
#
_symmetry.space_group_name_H-M   'P 1'
#
loop_
_entity.id
_entity.type
_entity.pdbx_description
1 polymer ?
#
loop_
_entity_poly.entity_id
_entity_poly.type
_entity_poly.pdbx_seq_one_letter_code
_entity_poly.pdbx_strand_id
1 'polypeptide(L)'
;MISVYLFGKPSWELKLTTPIDAQHVMEKGYDLQRRLRKIGIIIARLQASGWSMVENKTYNLYFHKPGMTKQQTVQELRMLCIGRRWVEVVEDAQAHS
;
A
#
# COMPACT_ATOMS: atom_id res chain seq x y z
N MET A 1 0.22 -0.10 13.23
CA MET A 1 0.83 -0.58 11.97
C MET A 1 0.21 0.12 10.74
N ILE A 2 0.85 0.04 9.57
CA ILE A 2 0.29 0.50 8.29
C ILE A 2 0.39 -0.64 7.27
N SER A 3 -0.64 -0.82 6.45
CA SER A 3 -0.60 -1.65 5.24
C SER A 3 -0.48 -0.77 4.00
N VAL A 4 0.53 -0.98 3.17
CA VAL A 4 0.70 -0.37 1.83
C VAL A 4 0.22 -1.37 0.79
N TYR A 5 -0.75 -0.95 -0.03
CA TYR A 5 -1.30 -1.81 -1.07
C TYR A 5 -0.32 -1.95 -2.24
N LEU A 6 0.11 -3.19 -2.54
CA LEU A 6 0.91 -3.51 -3.73
C LEU A 6 0.04 -3.58 -4.99
N PHE A 7 -1.11 -4.25 -4.85
CA PHE A 7 -2.09 -4.46 -5.92
C PHE A 7 -3.49 -4.27 -5.34
N GLY A 8 -4.40 -3.64 -6.08
CA GLY A 8 -5.83 -4.00 -5.93
C GLY A 8 -5.98 -5.43 -6.43
N LYS A 9 -6.87 -6.24 -5.83
CA LYS A 9 -7.05 -7.66 -6.19
C LYS A 9 -6.95 -7.87 -7.71
N PRO A 10 -6.16 -8.84 -8.18
CA PRO A 10 -5.98 -9.04 -9.60
C PRO A 10 -7.32 -9.20 -10.31
N SER A 11 -7.45 -8.59 -11.48
CA SER A 11 -8.72 -8.62 -12.21
C SER A 11 -9.15 -10.02 -12.62
N TRP A 12 -8.25 -11.01 -12.68
CA TRP A 12 -8.60 -12.41 -12.90
C TRP A 12 -9.27 -13.11 -11.70
N GLU A 13 -9.17 -12.53 -10.49
CA GLU A 13 -9.97 -12.93 -9.32
C GLU A 13 -11.34 -12.23 -9.29
N LEU A 14 -11.49 -11.15 -10.07
CA LEU A 14 -12.77 -10.51 -10.32
C LEU A 14 -13.42 -11.25 -11.49
N LYS A 15 -14.70 -11.61 -11.39
CA LYS A 15 -15.46 -12.20 -12.51
C LYS A 15 -15.51 -11.19 -13.65
N LEU A 16 -14.53 -11.22 -14.54
CA LEU A 16 -14.43 -10.36 -15.72
C LEU A 16 -15.51 -10.79 -16.70
N THR A 17 -16.65 -10.13 -16.63
CA THR A 17 -17.79 -10.35 -17.54
C THR A 17 -17.63 -9.63 -18.87
N THR A 18 -16.50 -8.96 -19.09
CA THR A 18 -16.25 -8.10 -20.27
C THR A 18 -15.06 -8.63 -21.06
N PRO A 19 -15.16 -8.78 -22.39
CA PRO A 19 -14.01 -9.14 -23.22
C PRO A 19 -12.89 -8.12 -23.05
N ILE A 20 -11.67 -8.61 -22.83
CA ILE A 20 -10.46 -7.81 -22.71
C ILE A 20 -9.76 -7.83 -24.07
N ASP A 21 -9.50 -6.66 -24.65
CA ASP A 21 -8.69 -6.51 -25.85
C ASP A 21 -7.23 -6.11 -25.53
N ALA A 22 -6.38 -6.08 -26.55
CA ALA A 22 -4.97 -5.73 -26.39
C ALA A 22 -4.76 -4.31 -25.85
N GLN A 23 -5.62 -3.36 -26.20
CA GLN A 23 -5.53 -1.98 -25.72
C GLN A 23 -5.79 -1.92 -24.21
N HIS A 24 -6.82 -2.60 -23.72
CA HIS A 24 -7.11 -2.71 -22.29
C HIS A 24 -5.93 -3.30 -21.53
N VAL A 25 -5.27 -4.34 -22.06
CA VAL A 25 -4.07 -4.92 -21.41
C VAL A 25 -2.94 -3.91 -21.33
N MET A 26 -2.66 -3.18 -22.42
CA MET A 26 -1.61 -2.15 -22.43
C MET A 26 -1.91 -1.03 -21.42
N GLU A 27 -3.15 -0.53 -21.37
CA GLU A 27 -3.57 0.50 -20.42
C GLU A 27 -3.41 0.05 -18.96
N LYS A 28 -3.76 -1.20 -18.64
CA LYS A 28 -3.53 -1.78 -17.31
C LYS A 28 -2.04 -1.93 -17.00
N GLY A 29 -1.22 -2.29 -17.98
CA GLY A 29 0.24 -2.33 -17.85
C GLY A 29 0.82 -0.97 -17.46
N TYR A 30 0.42 0.10 -18.17
CA TYR A 30 0.85 1.46 -17.83
C TYR A 30 0.36 1.91 -16.46
N ASP A 31 -0.90 1.58 -16.10
CA ASP A 31 -1.43 1.93 -14.78
C ASP A 31 -0.67 1.20 -13.65
N LEU A 32 -0.36 -0.07 -13.85
CA LEU A 32 0.43 -0.86 -12.91
C LEU A 32 1.83 -0.26 -12.74
N GLN A 33 2.51 0.09 -13.83
CA GLN A 33 3.83 0.72 -13.77
C GLN A 33 3.81 2.01 -12.95
N ARG A 34 2.81 2.89 -13.19
CA ARG A 34 2.64 4.14 -12.42
C ARG A 34 2.39 3.87 -10.94
N ARG A 35 1.57 2.87 -10.60
CA ARG A 35 1.29 2.47 -9.21
C ARG A 35 2.54 1.93 -8.52
N LEU A 36 3.29 1.03 -9.14
CA LEU A 36 4.53 0.49 -8.59
C LEU A 36 5.56 1.58 -8.32
N ARG A 37 5.71 2.54 -9.24
CA ARG A 37 6.56 3.71 -9.02
C ARG A 37 6.10 4.51 -7.80
N LYS A 38 4.79 4.72 -7.64
CA LYS A 38 4.24 5.46 -6.49
C LYS A 38 4.45 4.71 -5.17
N ILE A 39 4.29 3.40 -5.17
CA ILE A 39 4.56 2.53 -4.01
C ILE A 39 6.03 2.63 -3.61
N GLY A 40 6.97 2.54 -4.56
CA GLY A 40 8.40 2.71 -4.29
C GLY A 40 8.73 4.04 -3.62
N ILE A 41 8.10 5.14 -4.06
CA ILE A 41 8.24 6.46 -3.43
C ILE A 41 7.70 6.46 -1.99
N ILE A 42 6.57 5.78 -1.74
CA ILE A 42 5.98 5.70 -0.39
C ILE A 42 6.90 4.92 0.54
N ILE A 43 7.41 3.76 0.10
CA ILE A 43 8.33 2.92 0.87
C ILE A 43 9.58 3.72 1.25
N ALA A 44 10.20 4.40 0.29
CA ALA A 44 11.39 5.21 0.54
C ALA A 44 11.14 6.32 1.57
N ARG A 45 9.98 6.98 1.51
CA ARG A 45 9.59 8.02 2.49
C ARG A 45 9.37 7.47 3.88
N LEU A 46 8.70 6.32 3.99
CA LEU A 46 8.46 5.65 5.26
C LEU A 46 9.78 5.21 5.92
N GLN A 47 10.67 4.59 5.16
CA GLN A 47 11.99 4.18 5.64
C GLN A 47 12.83 5.39 6.10
N ALA A 48 12.84 6.46 5.31
CA ALA A 48 13.54 7.70 5.67
C ALA A 48 12.99 8.37 6.94
N SER A 49 11.73 8.12 7.31
CA SER A 49 11.11 8.64 8.54
C SER A 49 11.09 7.65 9.71
N GLY A 50 11.85 6.55 9.61
CA GLY A 50 12.05 5.59 10.69
C GLY A 50 10.97 4.52 10.82
N TRP A 51 10.17 4.29 9.77
CA TRP A 51 9.30 3.11 9.70
C TRP A 51 10.08 1.90 9.20
N SER A 52 9.84 0.76 9.83
CA SER A 52 10.42 -0.52 9.44
C SER A 52 9.36 -1.41 8.81
N MET A 53 9.73 -2.10 7.74
CA MET A 53 8.89 -3.15 7.16
C MET A 53 8.90 -4.36 8.09
N VAL A 54 7.73 -4.83 8.50
CA VAL A 54 7.58 -5.94 9.48
C VAL A 54 7.05 -7.21 8.84
N GLU A 55 6.28 -7.11 7.76
CA GLU A 55 5.73 -8.26 7.05
C GLU A 55 5.48 -7.91 5.58
N ASN A 56 5.66 -8.89 4.70
CA ASN A 56 5.27 -8.84 3.30
C ASN A 56 4.24 -9.94 3.00
N LYS A 57 3.00 -9.54 2.70
CA LYS A 57 2.00 -10.44 2.12
C LYS A 57 1.92 -10.21 0.62
N THR A 58 1.36 -11.19 -0.09
CA THR A 58 1.24 -11.21 -1.56
C THR A 58 0.75 -9.88 -2.16
N TYR A 59 -0.12 -9.16 -1.45
CA TYR A 59 -0.72 -7.92 -1.94
C TYR A 59 -0.51 -6.70 -1.02
N ASN A 60 0.12 -6.87 0.14
CA ASN A 60 0.27 -5.82 1.16
C ASN A 60 1.68 -5.82 1.75
N LEU A 61 2.24 -4.63 1.95
CA LEU A 61 3.45 -4.44 2.74
C LEU A 61 3.11 -3.79 4.06
N TYR A 62 3.53 -4.40 5.16
CA TYR A 62 3.24 -3.90 6.50
C TYR A 62 4.43 -3.14 7.05
N PHE A 63 4.18 -1.93 7.54
CA PHE A 63 5.16 -1.06 8.18
C PHE A 63 4.74 -0.76 9.61
N HIS A 64 5.73 -0.75 10.51
CA HIS A 64 5.54 -0.40 11.91
C HIS A 64 6.58 0.64 12.32
N LYS A 65 6.15 1.54 13.22
CA LYS A 65 7.00 2.50 13.90
C LYS A 65 6.59 2.53 15.38
N PRO A 66 7.47 2.11 16.30
CA PRO A 66 7.12 1.97 17.72
C PRO A 66 6.65 3.29 18.35
N GLY A 67 5.76 3.20 19.34
CA GLY A 67 5.31 4.35 20.13
C GLY A 67 4.37 5.32 19.40
N MET A 68 3.86 4.94 18.22
CA MET A 68 2.96 5.77 17.42
C MET A 68 1.49 5.44 17.68
N THR A 69 0.71 6.44 18.09
CA THR A 69 -0.75 6.35 18.09
C THR A 69 -1.32 6.43 16.67
N LYS A 70 -2.59 6.02 16.50
CA LYS A 70 -3.32 6.13 15.22
C LYS A 70 -3.38 7.57 14.72
N GLN A 71 -3.59 8.54 15.60
CA GLN A 71 -3.67 9.96 15.24
C GLN A 71 -2.31 10.50 14.80
N GLN A 72 -1.24 10.21 15.55
CA GLN A 72 0.13 10.58 15.17
C GLN A 72 0.52 9.95 13.83
N THR A 73 0.14 8.70 13.59
CA THR A 73 0.33 8.00 12.32
C THR A 73 -0.33 8.75 11.16
N VAL A 74 -1.61 9.12 11.31
CA VAL A 74 -2.33 9.87 10.28
C VAL A 74 -1.68 11.23 10.00
N GLN A 75 -1.20 11.91 11.04
CA GLN A 75 -0.54 13.21 10.90
C GLN A 75 0.82 13.07 10.19
N GLU A 76 1.65 12.10 10.57
CA GLU A 76 2.93 11.84 9.94
C GLU A 76 2.76 11.48 8.45
N LEU A 77 1.80 10.63 8.11
CA LEU A 77 1.50 10.30 6.71
C LEU A 77 1.15 11.53 5.86
N ARG A 78 0.42 12.50 6.44
CA ARG A 78 0.16 13.78 5.77
C ARG A 78 1.44 14.57 5.54
N MET A 79 2.33 14.66 6.54
CA MET A 79 3.62 15.35 6.43
C MET A 79 4.52 14.71 5.36
N LEU A 80 4.49 13.39 5.23
CA LEU A 80 5.20 12.64 4.19
C LEU A 80 4.52 12.70 2.81
N CYS A 81 3.42 13.44 2.68
CA CYS A 81 2.63 13.54 1.45
C CYS A 81 2.18 12.14 0.94
N ILE A 82 1.79 11.26 1.87
CA ILE A 82 1.25 9.92 1.60
C ILE A 82 -0.27 9.97 1.75
N GLY A 83 -0.98 9.79 0.64
CA GLY A 83 -2.44 9.83 0.62
C GLY A 83 -3.07 8.52 1.10
N ARG A 84 -4.20 8.63 1.81
CA ARG A 84 -4.99 7.49 2.35
C ARG A 84 -5.44 6.46 1.31
N ARG A 85 -5.45 6.80 0.02
CA ARG A 85 -5.77 5.82 -1.05
C ARG A 85 -4.68 4.76 -1.27
N TRP A 86 -3.48 4.98 -0.76
CA TRP A 86 -2.32 4.10 -0.95
C TRP A 86 -1.99 3.26 0.28
N VAL A 87 -2.51 3.68 1.43
CA VAL A 87 -2.14 3.13 2.73
C VAL A 87 -3.36 3.03 3.64
N GLU A 88 -3.42 1.96 4.39
CA GLU A 88 -4.41 1.75 5.44
C GLU A 88 -3.73 1.73 6.79
N VAL A 89 -4.24 2.52 7.73
CA VAL A 89 -3.75 2.51 9.11
C VAL A 89 -4.49 1.39 9.85
N VAL A 90 -3.75 0.37 10.24
CA VAL A 90 -4.26 -0.82 10.93
C VAL A 90 -3.84 -0.76 12.40
N GLU A 91 -4.78 -1.06 13.28
CA GLU A 91 -4.47 -1.32 14.69
C GLU A 91 -3.71 -2.65 14.79
N ASP A 92 -2.69 -2.70 15.64
CA ASP A 92 -1.95 -3.94 15.88
C ASP A 92 -2.89 -4.93 16.57
N ALA A 93 -3.45 -5.87 15.79
CA ALA A 93 -4.34 -6.90 16.32
C ALA A 93 -3.61 -8.01 17.09
N GLN A 94 -2.30 -7.87 17.37
CA GLN A 94 -1.50 -8.87 18.08
C GLN A 94 -0.48 -8.20 19.01
N ALA A 95 -0.93 -7.85 20.22
CA ALA A 95 -0.08 -7.77 21.41
C ALA A 95 -0.66 -8.58 22.59
N HIS A 96 -1.63 -9.46 22.32
CA HIS A 96 -2.20 -10.40 23.29
C HIS A 96 -2.45 -11.76 22.62
N SER A 97 -1.40 -12.57 22.51
CA SER A 97 -1.47 -14.03 22.38
C SER A 97 -0.17 -14.60 22.94
#